data_AF-A0A963AZQ4-F1
#
_entry.id   AF-A0A963AZQ4-F1
#
_cell.length_a   1.000
_cell.length_b   1.000
_cell.length_c   1.000
_cell.angle_alpha   90.00
_cell.angle_beta   90.00
_cell.angle_gamma   90.00
#
_symmetry.space_group_name_H-M   'P 1'
#
loop_
_entity.id
_entity.type
_entity.pdbx_description
1 polymer ?
#
loop_
_entity_poly.entity_id
_entity_poly.type
_entity_poly.pdbx_seq_one_letter_code
_entity_poly.pdbx_strand_id
1 'polypeptide(L)'
;MKCRITLLSAGLVLACIMPTIALAVDDQGGSSTLEQRRALSNRIKQLRALRKKLPIPVPSGLFGIYAFPERGQGVAGINYQQHEFDGLIEGNDSVSAETVVTTAPNRFFGNPMQPPTLRVVPKSAQADVIFPFANFAINDRFALVALAPLIRKKTVLETFAGPVGTTSLGTNTVTSEGLGDIKFGTIFKAYNSDDYNHNVLIDAVLSAPTGSITKEDYNLTPMNTREKTRLAYGMQLGSGTW
;
A
#
# COMPACT_ATOMS: atom_id res chain seq x y z
N MET A 1 15.47 10.90 32.71
CA MET A 1 14.53 11.83 32.06
C MET A 1 14.64 11.69 30.55
N LYS A 2 13.47 11.51 29.90
CA LYS A 2 13.15 11.63 28.46
C LYS A 2 13.76 10.55 27.54
N CYS A 3 13.06 9.43 27.31
CA CYS A 3 11.88 9.19 26.44
C CYS A 3 12.32 8.71 25.04
N ARG A 4 12.31 7.39 24.84
CA ARG A 4 12.38 6.73 23.54
C ARG A 4 10.95 6.50 23.06
N ILE A 5 10.58 7.11 21.94
CA ILE A 5 9.30 6.87 21.25
C ILE A 5 9.56 5.80 20.19
N THR A 6 9.09 4.59 20.44
CA THR A 6 8.92 3.56 19.41
C THR A 6 7.45 3.56 19.00
N LEU A 7 7.19 4.05 17.78
CA LEU A 7 5.90 3.97 17.09
C LEU A 7 5.62 2.51 16.74
N LEU A 8 4.61 1.93 17.38
CA LEU A 8 4.03 0.65 17.02
C LEU A 8 2.85 0.91 16.08
N SER A 9 2.99 0.60 14.79
CA SER A 9 1.89 0.69 13.82
C SER A 9 0.88 -0.43 14.10
N ALA A 10 -0.22 -0.08 14.78
CA ALA A 10 -1.34 -0.98 15.00
C ALA A 10 -2.26 -0.97 13.76
N GLY A 11 -2.17 -2.03 12.93
CA GLY A 11 -3.19 -2.34 11.94
C GLY A 11 -4.45 -2.85 12.64
N LEU A 12 -5.36 -1.96 12.99
CA LEU A 12 -6.65 -2.28 13.59
C LEU A 12 -7.61 -2.72 12.47
N VAL A 13 -7.66 -4.03 12.17
CA VAL A 13 -8.77 -4.60 11.40
C VAL A 13 -9.98 -4.62 12.34
N LEU A 14 -10.82 -3.59 12.22
CA LEU A 14 -12.07 -3.46 12.96
C LEU A 14 -13.11 -4.44 12.39
N ALA A 15 -13.00 -5.72 12.75
CA ALA A 15 -14.12 -6.63 12.67
C ALA A 15 -15.02 -6.33 13.88
N CYS A 16 -16.10 -5.58 13.68
CA CYS A 16 -17.15 -5.36 14.68
C CYS A 16 -17.84 -6.69 15.02
N ILE A 17 -17.25 -7.45 15.94
CA ILE A 17 -17.95 -8.50 16.66
C ILE A 17 -18.52 -7.81 17.90
N MET A 18 -19.83 -7.56 17.93
CA MET A 18 -20.48 -7.00 19.10
C MET A 18 -20.17 -7.88 20.32
N PRO A 19 -19.55 -7.37 21.39
CA PRO A 19 -19.44 -8.11 22.63
C PRO A 19 -20.83 -8.13 23.27
N THR A 20 -21.43 -9.32 23.35
CA THR A 20 -22.55 -9.55 24.26
C THR A 20 -22.05 -9.31 25.68
N ILE A 21 -22.47 -8.20 26.28
CA ILE A 21 -22.33 -7.94 27.70
C ILE A 21 -23.12 -9.03 28.42
N ALA A 22 -22.42 -10.00 29.01
CA ALA A 22 -23.02 -10.92 29.96
C ALA A 22 -23.26 -10.14 31.25
N LEU A 23 -24.50 -9.65 31.43
CA LEU A 23 -24.99 -9.20 32.72
C LEU A 23 -24.88 -10.37 33.70
N ALA A 24 -24.16 -10.17 34.81
CA ALA A 24 -24.16 -11.08 35.93
C ALA A 24 -25.58 -11.13 36.50
N VAL A 25 -26.27 -12.25 36.27
CA VAL A 25 -27.54 -12.58 36.94
C VAL A 25 -27.19 -13.49 38.12
N ASP A 26 -27.76 -13.14 39.26
CA ASP A 26 -27.58 -13.71 40.59
C ASP A 26 -27.74 -15.23 40.68
N ASP A 27 -27.07 -15.75 41.70
CA ASP A 27 -26.85 -17.13 42.07
C ASP A 27 -28.14 -17.84 42.54
N GLN A 28 -28.72 -18.71 41.70
CA GLN A 28 -29.55 -19.85 42.13
C GLN A 28 -29.41 -21.01 41.13
N GLY A 29 -28.57 -21.99 41.45
CA GLY A 29 -28.50 -23.28 40.74
C GLY A 29 -27.08 -23.77 40.47
N GLY A 30 -26.48 -24.49 41.44
CA GLY A 30 -25.13 -25.04 41.31
C GLY A 30 -24.95 -26.12 40.23
N SER A 31 -26.03 -26.67 39.67
CA SER A 31 -25.98 -27.65 38.56
C SER A 31 -26.06 -26.99 37.18
N SER A 32 -26.87 -25.93 37.02
CA SER A 32 -27.06 -25.24 35.75
C SER A 32 -25.80 -24.48 35.30
N THR A 33 -25.03 -23.94 36.25
CA THR A 33 -23.75 -23.25 35.99
C THR A 33 -22.64 -24.20 35.55
N LEU A 34 -22.59 -25.42 36.10
CA LEU A 34 -21.58 -26.43 35.74
C LEU A 34 -21.89 -27.05 34.37
N GLU A 35 -23.17 -27.31 34.08
CA GLU A 35 -23.62 -27.74 32.75
C GLU A 35 -23.38 -26.68 31.68
N GLN A 36 -23.69 -25.41 31.96
CA GLN A 36 -23.38 -24.29 31.07
C GLN A 36 -21.87 -24.18 30.79
N ARG A 37 -21.02 -24.34 31.81
CA ARG A 37 -19.54 -24.37 31.65
C ARG A 37 -19.08 -25.55 30.79
N ARG A 38 -19.69 -26.73 30.96
CA ARG A 38 -19.40 -27.91 30.11
C ARG A 38 -19.86 -27.69 28.67
N ALA A 39 -21.04 -27.12 28.46
CA ALA A 39 -21.56 -26.78 27.14
C ALA A 39 -20.68 -25.74 26.43
N LEU A 40 -20.25 -24.69 27.14
CA LEU A 40 -19.31 -23.69 26.62
C LEU A 40 -17.97 -24.33 26.24
N SER A 41 -17.42 -25.21 27.09
CA SER A 41 -16.17 -25.93 26.81
C SER A 41 -16.29 -26.81 25.56
N ASN A 42 -17.38 -27.54 25.42
CA ASN A 42 -17.65 -28.37 24.24
C ASN A 42 -17.81 -27.50 22.97
N ARG A 43 -18.49 -26.36 23.07
CA ARG A 43 -18.63 -25.40 21.98
C ARG A 43 -17.28 -24.78 21.59
N ILE A 44 -16.42 -24.44 22.55
CA ILE A 44 -15.05 -23.97 22.30
C ILE A 44 -14.21 -25.06 21.62
N LYS A 45 -14.34 -26.33 22.04
CA LYS A 45 -13.67 -27.47 21.38
C LYS A 45 -14.14 -27.64 19.94
N GLN A 46 -15.46 -27.55 19.69
CA GLN A 46 -16.03 -27.58 18.34
C GLN A 46 -15.54 -26.40 17.48
N LEU A 47 -15.53 -25.18 18.02
CA LEU A 47 -15.01 -24.00 17.33
C LEU A 47 -13.51 -24.12 17.04
N ARG A 48 -12.71 -24.72 17.94
CA ARG A 48 -11.29 -25.01 17.68
C ARG A 48 -11.10 -26.06 16.59
N ALA A 49 -11.96 -27.09 16.56
CA ALA A 49 -11.95 -28.11 15.50
C ALA A 49 -12.36 -27.51 14.15
N LEU A 50 -13.36 -26.63 14.12
CA LEU A 50 -13.75 -25.86 12.94
C LEU A 50 -12.63 -24.91 12.49
N ARG A 51 -11.98 -24.19 13.42
CA ARG A 51 -10.84 -23.31 13.11
C ARG A 51 -9.65 -24.07 12.52
N LYS A 52 -9.41 -25.31 12.94
CA LYS A 52 -8.39 -26.19 12.33
C LYS A 52 -8.76 -26.65 10.91
N LYS A 53 -10.06 -26.69 10.58
CA LYS A 53 -10.56 -26.99 9.24
C LYS A 53 -10.65 -25.76 8.33
N LEU A 54 -10.69 -24.56 8.92
CA LEU A 54 -10.64 -23.32 8.16
C LEU A 54 -9.23 -23.14 7.58
N PRO A 55 -9.11 -22.78 6.30
CA PRO A 55 -7.82 -22.49 5.71
C PRO A 55 -7.12 -21.39 6.53
N ILE A 56 -5.81 -21.57 6.75
CA ILE A 56 -4.97 -20.58 7.42
C ILE A 56 -5.23 -19.22 6.76
N PRO A 57 -5.46 -18.13 7.53
CA PRO A 57 -5.63 -16.82 6.93
C PRO A 57 -4.39 -16.57 6.09
N VAL A 58 -4.65 -16.40 4.80
CA VAL A 58 -3.61 -16.23 3.82
C VAL A 58 -2.80 -14.97 4.12
N PRO A 59 -1.51 -14.92 3.69
CA PRO A 59 -0.70 -13.74 3.87
C PRO A 59 -1.44 -12.49 3.36
N SER A 60 -1.56 -11.49 4.24
CA SER A 60 -2.17 -10.21 3.90
C SER A 60 -1.38 -9.57 2.75
N GLY A 61 -2.06 -9.23 1.67
CA GLY A 61 -1.47 -8.55 0.52
C GLY A 61 -1.33 -9.40 -0.75
N LEU A 62 -1.58 -10.72 -0.71
CA LEU A 62 -1.69 -11.47 -1.96
C LEU A 62 -3.03 -11.15 -2.64
N PHE A 63 -2.94 -10.57 -3.83
CA PHE A 63 -4.09 -10.27 -4.65
C PHE A 63 -4.81 -11.56 -5.10
N GLY A 64 -6.13 -11.50 -5.25
CA GLY A 64 -6.89 -12.61 -5.82
C GLY A 64 -7.31 -13.75 -4.87
N ILE A 65 -6.79 -13.82 -3.64
CA ILE A 65 -7.14 -14.96 -2.76
C ILE A 65 -8.63 -14.96 -2.39
N TYR A 66 -9.18 -13.79 -2.10
CA TYR A 66 -10.61 -13.63 -1.81
C TYR A 66 -11.44 -13.37 -3.08
N ALA A 67 -10.89 -13.64 -4.27
CA ALA A 67 -11.60 -13.36 -5.52
C ALA A 67 -12.71 -14.37 -5.84
N PHE A 68 -12.68 -15.55 -5.19
CA PHE A 68 -13.63 -16.63 -5.45
C PHE A 68 -14.45 -16.97 -4.20
N PRO A 69 -15.45 -16.14 -3.83
CA PRO A 69 -16.56 -16.61 -3.00
C PRO A 69 -17.41 -17.63 -3.77
N GLU A 70 -18.59 -17.99 -3.25
CA GLU A 70 -19.51 -18.87 -3.97
C GLU A 70 -19.98 -18.20 -5.28
N ARG A 71 -20.40 -19.02 -6.25
CA ARG A 71 -20.87 -18.55 -7.55
C ARG A 71 -21.92 -17.44 -7.41
N GLY A 72 -21.68 -16.30 -8.08
CA GLY A 72 -22.58 -15.14 -8.08
C GLY A 72 -22.46 -14.24 -6.85
N GLN A 73 -21.53 -14.52 -5.92
CA GLN A 73 -21.24 -13.64 -4.80
C GLN A 73 -20.08 -12.70 -5.13
N GLY A 74 -20.07 -11.57 -4.44
CA GLY A 74 -19.00 -10.59 -4.49
C GLY A 74 -18.32 -10.41 -3.14
N VAL A 75 -17.05 -10.05 -3.17
CA VAL A 75 -16.28 -9.67 -1.99
C VAL A 75 -15.73 -8.28 -2.23
N ALA A 76 -16.02 -7.35 -1.33
CA ALA A 76 -15.41 -6.04 -1.30
C ALA A 76 -14.55 -5.89 -0.06
N GLY A 77 -13.47 -5.12 -0.18
CA GLY A 77 -12.58 -4.86 0.94
C GLY A 77 -11.67 -3.67 0.68
N ILE A 78 -10.85 -3.36 1.67
CA ILE A 78 -9.88 -2.27 1.61
C ILE A 78 -8.56 -2.82 2.11
N ASN A 79 -7.49 -2.64 1.33
CA ASN A 79 -6.13 -2.86 1.79
C ASN A 79 -5.44 -1.51 2.00
N TYR A 80 -4.69 -1.38 3.09
CA TYR A 80 -3.85 -0.22 3.34
C TYR A 80 -2.38 -0.63 3.17
N GLN A 81 -1.64 0.15 2.39
CA GLN A 81 -0.20 -0.04 2.22
C GLN A 81 0.51 1.27 2.51
N GLN A 82 1.58 1.18 3.27
CA GLN A 82 2.48 2.29 3.54
C GLN A 82 3.86 1.90 3.04
N HIS A 83 4.42 2.74 2.19
CA HIS A 83 5.75 2.57 1.61
C HIS A 83 6.64 3.70 2.10
N GLU A 84 7.85 3.37 2.52
CA GLU A 84 8.88 4.32 2.93
C GLU A 84 10.19 3.97 2.25
N PHE A 85 10.81 4.96 1.65
CA PHE A 85 12.09 4.88 0.95
C PHE A 85 13.01 5.94 1.54
N ASP A 86 14.24 5.57 1.83
CA ASP A 86 15.27 6.46 2.36
C ASP A 86 16.62 6.18 1.70
N GLY A 87 17.37 7.24 1.41
CA GLY A 87 18.67 7.15 0.76
C GLY A 87 18.59 6.98 -0.76
N LEU A 88 19.77 6.84 -1.36
CA LEU A 88 19.97 6.68 -2.80
C LEU A 88 20.83 5.46 -3.06
N ILE A 89 20.53 4.76 -4.15
CA ILE A 89 21.27 3.56 -4.57
C ILE A 89 21.68 3.68 -6.03
N GLU A 90 22.87 3.19 -6.36
CA GLU A 90 23.37 2.98 -7.71
C GLU A 90 23.74 1.50 -7.86
N GLY A 91 22.92 0.75 -8.58
CA GLY A 91 23.03 -0.71 -8.61
C GLY A 91 22.76 -1.30 -7.21
N ASN A 92 23.80 -1.87 -6.60
CA ASN A 92 23.74 -2.45 -5.25
C ASN A 92 24.39 -1.56 -4.18
N ASP A 93 25.00 -0.44 -4.58
CA ASP A 93 25.80 0.40 -3.69
C ASP A 93 24.99 1.61 -3.23
N SER A 94 25.07 1.91 -1.93
CA SER A 94 24.52 3.13 -1.36
C SER A 94 25.37 4.32 -1.78
N VAL A 95 24.72 5.38 -2.29
CA VAL A 95 25.38 6.58 -2.79
C VAL A 95 24.87 7.82 -2.07
N SER A 96 25.77 8.78 -1.85
CA SER A 96 25.41 10.05 -1.22
C SER A 96 24.78 11.02 -2.23
N ALA A 97 23.99 11.96 -1.75
CA ALA A 97 23.40 13.01 -2.57
C ALA A 97 24.47 13.83 -3.32
N GLU A 98 25.59 14.12 -2.66
CA GLU A 98 26.74 14.85 -3.22
C GLU A 98 27.39 14.10 -4.38
N THR A 99 27.48 12.77 -4.25
CA THR A 99 28.00 11.91 -5.31
C THR A 99 27.07 11.96 -6.51
N VAL A 100 25.76 11.79 -6.29
CA VAL A 100 24.76 11.81 -7.36
C VAL A 100 24.75 13.15 -8.11
N VAL A 101 24.84 14.29 -7.41
CA VAL A 101 24.83 15.61 -8.09
C VAL A 101 26.13 15.95 -8.82
N THR A 102 27.18 15.13 -8.67
CA THR A 102 28.45 15.29 -9.40
C THR A 102 28.67 14.22 -10.47
N THR A 103 28.02 13.06 -10.37
CA THR A 103 28.21 11.94 -11.31
C THR A 103 27.00 11.68 -12.21
N ALA A 104 25.77 11.87 -11.71
CA ALA A 104 24.57 11.48 -12.43
C ALA A 104 24.26 12.48 -13.56
N PRO A 105 24.24 12.04 -14.83
CA PRO A 105 24.03 12.92 -15.96
C PRO A 105 22.59 13.46 -15.96
N ASN A 106 22.44 14.75 -16.26
CA ASN A 106 21.15 15.33 -16.53
C ASN A 106 20.71 14.95 -17.95
N ARG A 107 19.67 14.12 -18.06
CA ARG A 107 19.08 13.70 -19.35
C ARG A 107 18.65 14.90 -20.22
N PHE A 108 18.32 16.02 -19.60
CA PHE A 108 17.90 17.23 -20.31
C PHE A 108 19.07 18.18 -20.59
N PHE A 109 20.33 17.79 -20.39
CA PHE A 109 21.48 18.63 -20.70
C PHE A 109 21.54 19.00 -22.20
N GLY A 110 21.83 20.27 -22.51
CA GLY A 110 22.03 20.75 -23.88
C GLY A 110 21.43 22.12 -24.19
N ASN A 111 20.44 22.61 -23.44
CA ASN A 111 19.96 23.99 -23.59
C ASN A 111 20.74 24.96 -22.69
N PRO A 112 20.76 26.26 -23.03
CA PRO A 112 21.36 27.29 -22.18
C PRO A 112 20.81 27.20 -20.74
N MET A 113 21.71 27.39 -19.75
CA MET A 113 21.40 27.35 -18.31
C MET A 113 21.03 25.97 -17.73
N GLN A 114 21.15 24.88 -18.49
CA GLN A 114 20.94 23.53 -17.95
C GLN A 114 22.25 22.91 -17.44
N PRO A 115 22.31 22.50 -16.16
CA PRO A 115 23.50 21.87 -15.61
C PRO A 115 23.73 20.49 -16.23
N PRO A 116 25.00 20.03 -16.35
CA PRO A 116 25.35 18.72 -16.90
C PRO A 116 24.93 17.56 -15.99
N THR A 117 24.74 17.81 -14.70
CA THR A 117 24.34 16.81 -13.70
C THR A 117 23.03 17.18 -13.02
N LEU A 118 22.41 16.20 -12.35
CA LEU A 118 21.21 16.44 -11.54
C LEU A 118 21.52 17.39 -10.37
N ARG A 119 20.62 18.34 -10.09
CA ARG A 119 20.78 19.31 -8.99
C ARG A 119 19.71 19.23 -7.91
N VAL A 120 18.67 18.43 -8.14
CA VAL A 120 17.59 18.15 -7.19
C VAL A 120 17.50 16.65 -7.08
N VAL A 121 17.71 16.11 -5.87
CA VAL A 121 17.75 14.67 -5.61
C VAL A 121 16.76 14.30 -4.50
N PRO A 122 16.06 13.17 -4.60
CA PRO A 122 15.22 12.69 -3.53
C PRO A 122 16.08 12.17 -2.37
N LYS A 123 15.73 12.57 -1.16
CA LYS A 123 16.37 12.09 0.08
C LYS A 123 15.55 10.99 0.74
N SER A 124 14.25 11.20 0.80
CA SER A 124 13.29 10.22 1.28
C SER A 124 11.96 10.37 0.55
N ALA A 125 11.22 9.27 0.44
CA ALA A 125 9.90 9.23 -0.18
C ALA A 125 8.97 8.33 0.64
N GLN A 126 7.73 8.76 0.78
CA GLN A 126 6.67 8.04 1.46
C GLN A 126 5.46 7.97 0.54
N ALA A 127 4.82 6.81 0.49
CA ALA A 127 3.57 6.62 -0.25
C ALA A 127 2.57 5.81 0.58
N ASP A 128 1.48 6.47 0.96
CA ASP A 128 0.32 5.85 1.58
C ASP A 128 -0.70 5.54 0.48
N VAL A 129 -1.10 4.28 0.39
CA VAL A 129 -2.07 3.83 -0.61
C VAL A 129 -3.19 3.05 0.06
N ILE A 130 -4.40 3.55 -0.11
CA ILE A 130 -5.62 2.84 0.20
C ILE A 130 -6.08 2.17 -1.09
N PHE A 131 -6.24 0.85 -1.06
CA PHE A 131 -6.70 0.02 -2.16
C PHE A 131 -8.08 -0.59 -1.83
N PRO A 132 -9.18 0.18 -2.00
CA PRO A 132 -10.50 -0.39 -2.12
C PRO A 132 -10.53 -1.33 -3.33
N PHE A 133 -11.07 -2.53 -3.11
CA PHE A 133 -11.26 -3.53 -4.15
C PHE A 133 -12.65 -4.14 -4.07
N ALA A 134 -13.14 -4.58 -5.22
CA ALA A 134 -14.35 -5.36 -5.36
C ALA A 134 -14.09 -6.51 -6.33
N ASN A 135 -14.39 -7.72 -5.89
CA ASN A 135 -14.29 -8.93 -6.68
C ASN A 135 -15.69 -9.52 -6.83
N PHE A 136 -15.97 -10.12 -7.99
CA PHE A 136 -17.24 -10.79 -8.26
C PHE A 136 -17.00 -12.12 -8.96
N ALA A 137 -17.36 -13.24 -8.31
CA ALA A 137 -17.18 -14.55 -8.90
C ALA A 137 -18.30 -14.85 -9.90
N ILE A 138 -17.94 -14.92 -11.19
CA ILE A 138 -18.86 -15.37 -12.24
C ILE A 138 -19.14 -16.86 -12.08
N ASN A 139 -18.08 -17.64 -11.80
CA ASN A 139 -18.13 -19.07 -11.53
C ASN A 139 -16.90 -19.48 -10.70
N ASP A 140 -16.74 -20.77 -10.44
CA ASP A 140 -15.66 -21.29 -9.58
C ASP A 140 -14.25 -21.10 -10.18
N ARG A 141 -14.14 -20.70 -11.46
CA ARG A 141 -12.90 -20.50 -12.22
C ARG A 141 -12.63 -19.06 -12.64
N PHE A 142 -13.66 -18.24 -12.83
CA PHE A 142 -13.56 -16.85 -13.30
C PHE A 142 -14.17 -15.88 -12.30
N ALA A 143 -13.40 -14.86 -11.95
CA ALA A 143 -13.85 -13.73 -11.16
C ALA A 143 -13.52 -12.41 -11.87
N LEU A 144 -14.40 -11.42 -11.76
CA LEU A 144 -14.13 -10.03 -12.13
C LEU A 144 -13.49 -9.33 -10.95
N VAL A 145 -12.60 -8.40 -11.23
CA VAL A 145 -11.94 -7.58 -10.22
C VAL A 145 -11.96 -6.12 -10.62
N ALA A 146 -12.12 -5.25 -9.63
CA ALA A 146 -12.01 -3.81 -9.76
C ALA A 146 -11.29 -3.24 -8.54
N LEU A 147 -10.37 -2.30 -8.75
CA LEU A 147 -9.59 -1.62 -7.72
C LEU A 147 -9.55 -0.12 -8.03
N ALA A 148 -9.70 0.70 -7.00
CA ALA A 148 -9.71 2.16 -7.13
C ALA A 148 -8.72 2.79 -6.13
N PRO A 149 -7.42 2.85 -6.44
CA PRO A 149 -6.40 3.27 -5.48
C PRO A 149 -6.54 4.75 -5.13
N LEU A 150 -6.54 5.07 -3.83
CA LEU A 150 -6.39 6.42 -3.31
C LEU A 150 -4.97 6.56 -2.78
N ILE A 151 -4.20 7.46 -3.38
CA ILE A 151 -2.76 7.54 -3.19
C ILE A 151 -2.42 8.90 -2.60
N ARG A 152 -1.57 8.91 -1.56
CA ARG A 152 -0.88 10.10 -1.06
C ARG A 152 0.63 9.83 -1.10
N LYS A 153 1.37 10.68 -1.79
CA LYS A 153 2.84 10.62 -1.84
C LYS A 153 3.42 11.89 -1.22
N LYS A 154 4.54 11.72 -0.54
CA LYS A 154 5.33 12.79 0.05
C LYS A 154 6.80 12.48 -0.22
N THR A 155 7.51 13.41 -0.82
CA THR A 155 8.95 13.25 -1.10
C THR A 155 9.70 14.45 -0.56
N VAL A 156 10.79 14.19 0.15
CA VAL A 156 11.74 15.22 0.58
C VAL A 156 12.87 15.25 -0.45
N LEU A 157 13.01 16.40 -1.09
CA LEU A 157 14.03 16.68 -2.09
C LEU A 157 15.13 17.54 -1.46
N GLU A 158 16.38 17.24 -1.78
CA GLU A 158 17.53 18.09 -1.47
C GLU A 158 18.01 18.79 -2.74
N THR A 159 18.21 20.11 -2.64
CA THR A 159 18.56 20.95 -3.79
C THR A 159 19.96 21.53 -3.61
N PHE A 160 20.77 21.49 -4.66
CA PHE A 160 22.14 21.98 -4.65
C PHE A 160 22.30 23.25 -5.49
N ALA A 161 23.10 24.19 -4.98
CA ALA A 161 23.26 25.53 -5.53
C ALA A 161 23.99 25.51 -6.87
N GLY A 162 23.52 26.35 -7.81
CA GLY A 162 24.21 26.59 -9.08
C GLY A 162 24.38 25.34 -9.96
N PRO A 163 25.19 25.46 -11.03
CA PRO A 163 25.33 24.39 -12.02
C PRO A 163 26.34 23.30 -11.66
N VAL A 164 27.20 23.53 -10.65
CA VAL A 164 28.28 22.62 -10.26
C VAL A 164 28.53 22.71 -8.74
N GLY A 165 29.16 21.67 -8.18
CA GLY A 165 29.55 21.62 -6.77
C GLY A 165 28.50 20.96 -5.88
N THR A 166 28.79 20.92 -4.59
CA THR A 166 28.05 20.13 -3.58
C THR A 166 27.43 21.01 -2.50
N THR A 167 27.36 22.33 -2.70
CA THR A 167 26.72 23.25 -1.76
C THR A 167 25.20 23.02 -1.75
N SER A 168 24.70 22.42 -0.66
CA SER A 168 23.26 22.22 -0.45
C SER A 168 22.58 23.55 -0.10
N LEU A 169 21.45 23.83 -0.77
CA LEU A 169 20.52 24.92 -0.43
C LEU A 169 19.50 24.49 0.63
N GLY A 170 19.47 23.19 0.98
CA GLY A 170 18.56 22.60 1.94
C GLY A 170 17.49 21.72 1.30
N THR A 171 16.48 21.39 2.11
CA THR A 171 15.43 20.44 1.73
C THR A 171 14.10 21.11 1.45
N ASN A 172 13.38 20.57 0.47
CA ASN A 172 12.03 20.95 0.10
C ASN A 172 11.16 19.68 0.12
N THR A 173 9.95 19.78 0.68
CA THR A 173 9.00 18.67 0.69
C THR A 173 7.93 18.94 -0.35
N VAL A 174 7.71 17.97 -1.23
CA VAL A 174 6.62 17.99 -2.21
C VAL A 174 5.61 16.91 -1.90
N THR A 175 4.34 17.20 -2.18
CA THR A 175 3.23 16.30 -1.88
C THR A 175 2.28 16.16 -3.07
N SER A 176 1.68 14.98 -3.19
CA SER A 176 0.65 14.72 -4.20
C SER A 176 -0.37 13.75 -3.65
N GLU A 177 -1.66 14.07 -3.78
CA GLU A 177 -2.74 13.18 -3.34
C GLU A 177 -3.93 13.16 -4.29
N GLY A 178 -4.64 12.04 -4.30
CA GLY A 178 -5.87 11.86 -5.06
C GLY A 178 -6.10 10.42 -5.51
N LEU A 179 -7.06 10.26 -6.41
CA LEU A 179 -7.34 8.99 -7.08
C LEU A 179 -6.20 8.64 -8.05
N GLY A 180 -5.75 7.39 -8.00
CA GLY A 180 -4.85 6.81 -8.97
C GLY A 180 -5.59 6.19 -10.16
N ASP A 181 -4.89 5.32 -10.88
CA ASP A 181 -5.49 4.59 -12.00
C ASP A 181 -6.43 3.49 -11.52
N ILE A 182 -7.69 3.55 -11.92
CA ILE A 182 -8.68 2.49 -11.65
C ILE A 182 -8.27 1.25 -12.44
N LYS A 183 -8.15 0.13 -11.75
CA LYS A 183 -7.78 -1.15 -12.36
C LYS A 183 -8.99 -2.06 -12.40
N PHE A 184 -9.21 -2.74 -13.50
CA PHE A 184 -10.27 -3.73 -13.59
C PHE A 184 -9.87 -4.85 -14.54
N GLY A 185 -10.45 -6.02 -14.35
CA GLY A 185 -10.13 -7.17 -15.18
C GLY A 185 -10.70 -8.45 -14.62
N THR A 186 -10.00 -9.55 -14.89
CA THR A 186 -10.45 -10.89 -14.55
C THR A 186 -9.35 -11.69 -13.90
N ILE A 187 -9.73 -12.53 -12.94
CA ILE A 187 -8.88 -13.56 -12.36
C ILE A 187 -9.38 -14.91 -12.84
N PHE A 188 -8.46 -15.71 -13.35
CA PHE A 188 -8.67 -17.07 -13.78
C PHE A 188 -7.96 -18.05 -12.84
N LYS A 189 -8.72 -18.97 -12.24
CA LYS A 189 -8.19 -20.06 -11.43
C LYS A 189 -7.82 -21.22 -12.34
N ALA A 190 -6.54 -21.34 -12.65
CA ALA A 190 -6.01 -22.35 -13.55
C ALA A 190 -5.93 -23.74 -12.89
N TYR A 191 -5.55 -23.79 -11.60
CA TYR A 191 -5.41 -25.04 -10.87
C TYR A 191 -5.71 -24.86 -9.38
N ASN A 192 -6.33 -25.88 -8.79
CA ASN A 192 -6.52 -26.02 -7.36
C ASN A 192 -6.36 -27.49 -7.00
N SER A 193 -5.48 -27.79 -6.05
CA SER A 193 -5.31 -29.13 -5.50
C SER A 193 -6.49 -29.48 -4.59
N ASP A 194 -6.92 -30.75 -4.58
CA ASP A 194 -8.02 -31.19 -3.69
C ASP A 194 -7.71 -30.96 -2.20
N ASP A 195 -6.44 -31.02 -1.82
CA ASP A 195 -5.93 -30.71 -0.48
C ASP A 195 -5.71 -29.20 -0.22
N TYR A 196 -6.04 -28.33 -1.18
CA TYR A 196 -5.84 -26.87 -1.18
C TYR A 196 -4.38 -26.38 -1.00
N ASN A 197 -3.39 -27.29 -1.06
CA ASN A 197 -1.98 -26.96 -0.88
C ASN A 197 -1.35 -26.22 -2.07
N HIS A 198 -1.94 -26.36 -3.27
CA HIS A 198 -1.45 -25.73 -4.49
C HIS A 198 -2.59 -25.03 -5.22
N ASN A 199 -2.46 -23.72 -5.38
CA ASN A 199 -3.40 -22.88 -6.11
C ASN A 199 -2.63 -22.07 -7.15
N VAL A 200 -3.10 -22.11 -8.40
CA VAL A 200 -2.56 -21.30 -9.48
C VAL A 200 -3.67 -20.36 -9.95
N LEU A 201 -3.44 -19.07 -9.70
CA LEU A 201 -4.29 -17.96 -10.14
C LEU A 201 -3.54 -17.17 -11.21
N ILE A 202 -4.26 -16.79 -12.25
CA ILE A 202 -3.76 -15.96 -13.35
C ILE A 202 -4.64 -14.71 -13.42
N ASP A 203 -4.02 -13.55 -13.26
CA ASP A 203 -4.73 -12.27 -13.24
C ASP A 203 -4.46 -11.52 -14.55
N ALA A 204 -5.53 -11.08 -15.22
CA ALA A 204 -5.47 -10.19 -16.37
C ALA A 204 -6.20 -8.90 -16.02
N VAL A 205 -5.44 -7.83 -15.77
CA VAL A 205 -5.97 -6.56 -15.25
C VAL A 205 -5.53 -5.41 -16.16
N LEU A 206 -6.51 -4.62 -16.60
CA LEU A 206 -6.32 -3.37 -17.32
C LEU A 206 -6.31 -2.20 -16.34
N SER A 207 -5.56 -1.16 -16.67
CA SER A 207 -5.42 0.05 -15.86
C SER A 207 -5.98 1.23 -16.64
N ALA A 208 -7.11 1.78 -16.22
CA ALA A 208 -7.66 3.00 -16.80
C ALA A 208 -6.85 4.21 -16.30
N PRO A 209 -6.42 5.13 -17.18
CA PRO A 209 -5.64 6.31 -16.84
C PRO A 209 -6.51 7.41 -16.20
N THR A 210 -7.11 7.12 -15.04
CA THR A 210 -7.93 8.06 -14.27
C THR A 210 -7.10 8.91 -13.31
N GLY A 211 -5.88 8.49 -13.00
CA GLY A 211 -5.00 9.23 -12.11
C GLY A 211 -4.49 10.51 -12.76
N SER A 212 -4.35 11.57 -11.95
CA SER A 212 -3.81 12.83 -12.44
C SER A 212 -2.32 12.69 -12.80
N ILE A 213 -1.98 13.19 -13.99
CA ILE A 213 -0.58 13.30 -14.45
C ILE A 213 -0.04 14.73 -14.34
N THR A 214 -0.84 15.69 -13.88
CA THR A 214 -0.52 17.13 -13.86
C THR A 214 -0.41 17.68 -12.44
N LYS A 215 -0.02 16.86 -11.46
CA LYS A 215 0.21 17.33 -10.09
C LYS A 215 1.41 18.28 -10.06
N GLU A 216 1.22 19.39 -9.38
CA GLU A 216 2.18 20.47 -9.22
C GLU A 216 2.36 20.75 -7.73
N ASP A 217 3.57 21.16 -7.35
CA ASP A 217 3.87 21.72 -6.03
C ASP A 217 5.02 22.74 -6.15
N TYR A 218 5.33 23.43 -5.06
CA TYR A 218 6.43 24.38 -4.99
C TYR A 218 7.77 23.68 -4.80
N ASN A 219 8.55 23.61 -5.86
CA ASN A 219 9.89 23.03 -5.83
C ASN A 219 10.95 24.11 -5.54
N LEU A 220 12.03 23.74 -4.85
CA LEU A 220 13.20 24.60 -4.66
C LEU A 220 14.13 24.43 -5.87
N THR A 221 14.49 25.54 -6.52
CA THR A 221 15.37 25.52 -7.69
C THR A 221 16.84 25.67 -7.28
N PRO A 222 17.79 25.23 -8.12
CA PRO A 222 19.23 25.48 -7.91
C PRO A 222 19.62 26.97 -7.83
N MET A 223 18.72 27.87 -8.23
CA MET A 223 18.87 29.34 -8.14
C MET A 223 18.35 29.90 -6.81
N ASN A 224 18.01 29.05 -5.84
CA ASN A 224 17.45 29.41 -4.54
C ASN A 224 16.11 30.16 -4.64
N THR A 225 15.32 29.85 -5.66
CA THR A 225 13.93 30.34 -5.82
C THR A 225 12.95 29.18 -5.58
N ARG A 226 11.72 29.49 -5.16
CA ARG A 226 10.62 28.50 -5.11
C ARG A 226 9.67 28.76 -6.25
N GLU A 227 9.47 27.73 -7.08
CA GLU A 227 8.62 27.83 -8.26
C GLU A 227 7.61 26.70 -8.25
N LYS A 228 6.36 27.04 -8.60
CA LYS A 228 5.30 26.05 -8.77
C LYS A 228 5.53 25.35 -10.10
N THR A 229 5.88 24.06 -10.03
CA THR A 229 6.21 23.26 -11.21
C THR A 229 5.51 21.91 -11.14
N ARG A 230 5.32 21.31 -12.31
CA ARG A 230 4.82 19.93 -12.39
C ARG A 230 5.81 18.98 -11.73
N LEU A 231 5.31 18.16 -10.83
CA LEU A 231 6.12 17.19 -10.09
C LEU A 231 6.68 16.11 -11.03
N ALA A 232 7.80 15.51 -10.60
CA ALA A 232 8.42 14.40 -11.32
C ALA A 232 7.43 13.24 -11.55
N TYR A 233 7.68 12.42 -12.57
CA TYR A 233 6.80 11.31 -12.95
C TYR A 233 6.45 10.38 -11.77
N GLY A 234 7.42 10.06 -10.91
CA GLY A 234 7.19 9.23 -9.72
C GLY A 234 6.19 9.81 -8.71
N MET A 235 5.95 11.12 -8.75
CA MET A 235 4.98 11.85 -7.91
C MET A 235 3.62 12.04 -8.58
N GLN A 236 3.46 11.66 -9.85
CA GLN A 236 2.16 11.66 -10.49
C GLN A 236 1.31 10.48 -9.98
N LEU A 237 -0.01 10.62 -10.07
CA LEU A 237 -0.96 9.64 -9.54
C LEU A 237 -1.40 8.60 -10.57
N GLY A 238 -1.32 8.96 -11.85
CA GLY A 238 -1.68 8.08 -12.97
C GLY A 238 -0.53 7.84 -13.94
N SER A 239 -0.72 6.83 -14.78
CA SER A 239 0.19 6.50 -15.89
C SER A 239 -0.05 7.38 -17.13
N GLY A 240 -1.31 7.76 -17.37
CA GLY A 240 -1.71 8.58 -18.52
C GLY A 240 -1.86 7.82 -19.84
N THR A 241 -1.82 6.49 -19.84
CA THR A 241 -1.93 5.65 -21.03
C THR A 241 -2.86 4.44 -20.80
N TRP A 242 -3.46 3.91 -21.88
CA TRP A 242 -4.24 2.65 -21.88
C TRP A 242 -3.38 1.46 -22.31
#